data_AF-N1JC92-F1
#
_entry.id   AF-N1JC92-F1
#
_cell.length_a   1.000
_cell.length_b   1.000
_cell.length_c   1.000
_cell.angle_alpha   90.00
_cell.angle_beta   90.00
_cell.angle_gamma   90.00
#
_symmetry.space_group_name_H-M   'P 1'
#
loop_
_entity.id
_entity.type
_entity.pdbx_description
1 polymer ?
#
loop_
_entity_poly.entity_id
_entity_poly.type
_entity_poly.pdbx_seq_one_letter_code
_entity_poly.pdbx_strand_id
1 'polypeptide(L)'
;MATMKRKEVVDTEGWTHVVRKPRGAGYIKDKRVARSATHAGDFELNGVPYLDRTPENLHQEFCHWQKEWEESSACEKLQTILLKRKRLSGMQRVNNIVVLGLGSLLSARRDARRSSGTQLAAVQTILEILGPEIPVVVQDPQYTEIDETFLSKRGWRVVKDPQAFDLVCESSLVFAVHCYKEVYKSIANKNKGPAVLIGTKMDNFKRMENSPDMTETALLLDEMVEECEAIDFPQIRYDFSDTKIYWRKKLNFTYSDDIE
;
A
#
# COMPACT_ATOMS: atom_id res chain seq x y z
N MET A 1 9.70 8.13 -50.25
CA MET A 1 8.26 8.30 -49.94
C MET A 1 7.46 7.37 -50.84
N ALA A 2 6.88 6.30 -50.30
CA ALA A 2 6.01 5.40 -51.05
C ALA A 2 4.55 5.64 -50.63
N THR A 3 3.74 6.10 -51.57
CA THR A 3 2.34 6.47 -51.40
C THR A 3 1.46 5.24 -51.25
N MET A 4 0.83 5.06 -50.08
CA MET A 4 -0.25 4.09 -49.89
C MET A 4 -1.50 4.60 -50.61
N LYS A 5 -1.88 3.97 -51.73
CA LYS A 5 -3.18 4.21 -52.38
C LYS A 5 -4.31 3.65 -51.51
N ARG A 6 -5.14 4.54 -50.97
CA ARG A 6 -6.42 4.22 -50.31
C ARG A 6 -7.45 3.88 -51.38
N LYS A 7 -8.30 2.89 -51.12
CA LYS A 7 -9.49 2.61 -51.93
C LYS A 7 -10.70 2.74 -51.03
N GLU A 8 -11.58 3.66 -51.39
CA GLU A 8 -12.86 3.91 -50.73
C GLU A 8 -13.92 3.01 -51.38
N VAL A 9 -14.73 2.36 -50.55
CA VAL A 9 -15.89 1.60 -51.02
C VAL A 9 -17.09 2.05 -50.21
N VAL A 10 -18.16 2.41 -50.91
CA VAL A 10 -19.44 2.84 -50.35
C VAL A 10 -20.36 1.64 -50.30
N ASP A 11 -20.99 1.40 -49.15
CA ASP A 11 -21.99 0.34 -48.98
C ASP A 11 -23.40 0.77 -49.45
N THR A 12 -24.34 -0.16 -49.46
CA THR A 12 -25.72 0.06 -49.93
C THR A 12 -26.57 0.95 -49.03
N GLU A 13 -26.02 1.42 -47.90
CA GLU A 13 -26.66 2.39 -47.01
C GLU A 13 -25.93 3.75 -47.02
N GLY A 14 -24.98 3.96 -47.94
CA GLY A 14 -24.35 5.24 -48.22
C GLY A 14 -23.14 5.59 -47.35
N TRP A 15 -22.59 4.63 -46.58
CA TRP A 15 -21.39 4.87 -45.77
C TRP A 15 -20.11 4.42 -46.48
N THR A 16 -19.09 5.29 -46.47
CA THR A 16 -17.78 5.00 -47.07
C THR A 16 -16.83 4.38 -46.05
N HIS A 17 -16.36 3.14 -46.31
CA HIS A 17 -15.38 2.45 -45.47
C HIS A 17 -13.99 2.44 -46.10
N VAL A 18 -12.95 2.66 -45.29
CA VAL A 18 -11.54 2.62 -45.72
C VAL A 18 -10.87 1.33 -45.20
N VAL A 19 -10.59 0.38 -46.09
CA VAL A 19 -10.05 -0.94 -45.71
C VAL A 19 -8.58 -1.09 -46.15
N ARG A 20 -7.72 -1.60 -45.25
CA ARG A 20 -6.35 -2.06 -45.58
C ARG A 20 -6.34 -3.57 -45.80
N LYS A 21 -5.67 -4.06 -46.84
CA LYS A 21 -5.56 -5.50 -47.16
C LYS A 21 -4.81 -6.27 -46.04
N PRO A 22 -5.32 -7.41 -45.56
CA PRO A 22 -4.56 -8.33 -44.73
C PRO A 22 -3.71 -9.28 -45.60
N ARG A 23 -2.51 -9.62 -45.14
CA ARG A 23 -1.73 -10.76 -45.66
C ARG A 23 -1.98 -11.98 -44.78
N GLY A 24 -2.35 -13.08 -45.42
CA GLY A 24 -2.08 -14.45 -44.96
C GLY A 24 -2.99 -15.01 -43.87
N ALA A 25 -3.74 -16.05 -44.21
CA ALA A 25 -4.69 -16.76 -43.36
C ALA A 25 -4.03 -17.84 -42.50
N GLY A 26 -4.66 -18.13 -41.35
CA GLY A 26 -4.56 -19.44 -40.70
C GLY A 26 -4.52 -19.42 -39.18
N TYR A 27 -5.65 -19.21 -38.48
CA TYR A 27 -6.00 -20.02 -37.30
C TYR A 27 -7.46 -19.84 -36.89
N ILE A 28 -8.03 -20.93 -36.42
CA ILE A 28 -9.44 -21.15 -36.09
C ILE A 28 -9.87 -20.29 -34.91
N LYS A 29 -11.10 -19.76 -34.98
CA LYS A 29 -11.80 -19.02 -33.92
C LYS A 29 -11.84 -19.84 -32.63
N ASP A 30 -11.20 -19.34 -31.58
CA ASP A 30 -11.68 -19.58 -30.22
C ASP A 30 -11.97 -18.23 -29.56
N LYS A 31 -13.24 -18.03 -29.19
CA LYS A 31 -13.73 -16.79 -28.57
C LYS A 31 -13.33 -16.80 -27.10
N ARG A 32 -12.07 -16.48 -26.80
CA ARG A 32 -11.70 -15.92 -25.51
C ARG A 32 -11.26 -14.49 -25.76
N VAL A 33 -12.03 -13.59 -25.16
CA VAL A 33 -11.81 -12.14 -25.08
C VAL A 33 -10.31 -11.88 -25.06
N ALA A 34 -9.81 -11.20 -26.09
CA ALA A 34 -8.47 -10.66 -26.10
C ALA A 34 -8.37 -9.66 -24.94
N ARG A 35 -7.99 -10.16 -23.75
CA ARG A 35 -7.57 -9.33 -22.63
C ARG A 35 -6.42 -8.49 -23.18
N SER A 36 -6.55 -7.17 -23.06
CA SER A 36 -5.48 -6.22 -23.31
C SER A 36 -4.15 -6.78 -22.77
N ALA A 37 -3.16 -6.94 -23.64
CA ALA A 37 -1.86 -7.55 -23.33
C ALA A 37 -1.02 -6.76 -22.30
N THR A 38 -1.56 -5.73 -21.67
CA THR A 38 -0.86 -4.86 -20.71
C THR A 38 -0.95 -5.30 -19.26
N HIS A 39 -1.76 -6.32 -18.94
CA HIS A 39 -1.96 -6.83 -17.57
C HIS A 39 -1.94 -8.37 -17.47
N ALA A 40 -1.47 -9.06 -18.52
CA ALA A 40 -1.30 -10.51 -18.46
C ALA A 40 -0.10 -10.82 -17.54
N GLY A 41 -0.35 -11.44 -16.40
CA GLY A 41 0.69 -12.05 -15.57
C GLY A 41 1.15 -13.38 -16.15
N ASP A 42 2.24 -13.91 -15.61
CA ASP A 42 2.77 -15.24 -15.92
C ASP A 42 1.93 -16.35 -15.26
N PHE A 43 1.33 -16.06 -14.09
CA PHE A 43 0.38 -16.93 -13.40
C PHE A 43 -0.72 -16.12 -12.68
N GLU A 44 -1.76 -16.80 -12.17
CA GLU A 44 -2.90 -16.19 -11.48
C GLU A 44 -3.18 -16.92 -10.16
N LEU A 45 -3.36 -16.17 -9.07
CA LEU A 45 -3.83 -16.69 -7.78
C LEU A 45 -5.09 -15.93 -7.37
N ASN A 46 -6.18 -16.64 -7.06
CA ASN A 46 -7.45 -16.04 -6.63
C ASN A 46 -7.97 -14.90 -7.54
N GLY A 47 -7.79 -15.01 -8.86
CA GLY A 47 -8.23 -13.96 -9.80
C GLY A 47 -7.24 -12.82 -10.01
N VAL A 48 -6.11 -12.82 -9.30
CA VAL A 48 -5.08 -11.76 -9.38
C VAL A 48 -3.88 -12.28 -10.20
N PRO A 49 -3.44 -11.56 -11.24
CA PRO A 49 -2.30 -11.96 -12.05
C PRO A 49 -0.96 -11.52 -11.41
N TYR A 50 0.06 -12.37 -11.50
CA TYR A 50 1.40 -12.18 -10.95
C TYR A 50 2.50 -12.48 -11.97
N LEU A 51 3.71 -11.98 -11.73
CA LEU A 51 4.91 -12.28 -12.51
C LEU A 51 5.66 -13.47 -11.90
N ASP A 52 6.16 -14.34 -12.76
CA ASP A 52 7.10 -15.40 -12.38
C ASP A 52 8.51 -14.81 -12.33
N ARG A 53 9.04 -14.72 -11.10
CA ARG A 53 10.33 -14.09 -10.80
C ARG A 53 11.10 -14.93 -9.80
N THR A 54 12.40 -15.01 -10.01
CA THR A 54 13.31 -15.53 -8.98
C THR A 54 13.41 -14.56 -7.79
N PRO A 55 13.74 -15.04 -6.58
CA PRO A 55 14.04 -14.17 -5.44
C PRO A 55 15.12 -13.12 -5.75
N GLU A 56 16.09 -13.45 -6.59
CA GLU A 56 17.16 -12.55 -7.03
C GLU A 56 16.62 -11.43 -7.92
N ASN A 57 15.72 -11.74 -8.86
CA ASN A 57 15.08 -10.72 -9.69
C ASN A 57 14.18 -9.80 -8.85
N LEU A 58 13.41 -10.36 -7.91
CA LEU A 58 12.61 -9.58 -6.99
C LEU A 58 13.49 -8.64 -6.15
N HIS A 59 14.64 -9.12 -5.68
CA HIS A 59 15.60 -8.29 -4.95
C HIS A 59 16.14 -7.13 -5.79
N GLN A 60 16.53 -7.39 -7.03
CA GLN A 60 16.99 -6.33 -7.94
C GLN A 60 15.91 -5.28 -8.22
N GLU A 61 14.67 -5.71 -8.48
CA GLU A 61 13.54 -4.79 -8.71
C GLU A 61 13.23 -3.97 -7.46
N PHE A 62 13.29 -4.60 -6.27
CA PHE A 62 13.14 -3.87 -5.02
C PHE A 62 14.26 -2.84 -4.78
N CYS A 63 15.53 -3.20 -4.98
CA CYS A 63 16.65 -2.27 -4.83
C CYS A 63 16.51 -1.05 -5.75
N HIS A 64 15.93 -1.23 -6.95
CA HIS A 64 15.61 -0.12 -7.82
C HIS A 64 14.58 0.84 -7.19
N TRP A 65 13.47 0.33 -6.65
CA TRP A 65 12.44 1.15 -5.98
C TRP A 65 12.91 1.76 -4.68
N GLN A 66 13.76 1.04 -3.93
CA GLN A 66 14.40 1.54 -2.73
C GLN A 66 15.30 2.73 -3.06
N LYS A 67 16.16 2.61 -4.07
CA LYS A 67 17.00 3.72 -4.52
C LYS A 67 16.18 4.93 -4.97
N GLU A 68 15.14 4.73 -5.78
CA GLU A 68 14.25 5.84 -6.18
C GLU A 68 13.58 6.52 -4.99
N TRP A 69 13.17 5.75 -3.97
CA TRP A 69 12.61 6.28 -2.73
C TRP A 69 13.65 7.11 -1.97
N GLU A 70 14.84 6.55 -1.72
CA GLU A 70 15.92 7.17 -0.96
C GLU A 70 16.41 8.49 -1.59
N GLU A 71 16.45 8.57 -2.92
CA GLU A 71 16.83 9.78 -3.67
C GLU A 71 15.70 10.83 -3.73
N SER A 72 14.50 10.52 -3.23
CA SER A 72 13.35 11.41 -3.32
C SER A 72 13.28 12.43 -2.19
N SER A 73 12.76 13.63 -2.51
CA SER A 73 12.42 14.63 -1.47
C SER A 73 11.37 14.14 -0.48
N ALA A 74 10.59 13.10 -0.82
CA ALA A 74 9.62 12.51 0.08
C ALA A 74 10.30 11.73 1.22
N CYS A 75 11.36 10.97 0.91
CA CYS A 75 12.17 10.28 1.91
C CYS A 75 12.83 11.28 2.87
N GLU A 76 13.50 12.31 2.35
CA GLU A 76 14.14 13.35 3.18
C GLU A 76 13.14 14.04 4.14
N LYS A 77 11.95 14.37 3.63
CA LYS A 77 10.86 14.94 4.45
C LYS A 77 10.37 13.95 5.50
N LEU A 78 10.23 12.67 5.15
CA LEU A 78 9.80 11.63 6.09
C LEU A 78 10.82 11.48 7.21
N GLN A 79 12.11 11.41 6.85
CA GLN A 79 13.21 11.36 7.81
C GLN A 79 13.16 12.54 8.78
N THR A 80 12.98 13.76 8.24
CA THR A 80 12.86 14.99 9.04
C THR A 80 11.69 14.93 10.02
N ILE A 81 10.51 14.49 9.55
CA ILE A 81 9.32 14.34 10.40
C ILE A 81 9.59 13.35 11.53
N LEU A 82 10.06 12.14 11.19
CA LEU A 82 10.27 11.06 12.15
C LEU A 82 11.36 11.42 13.18
N LEU A 83 12.49 11.98 12.75
CA LEU A 83 13.57 12.42 13.65
C LEU A 83 13.12 13.53 14.59
N LYS A 84 12.35 14.51 14.10
CA LYS A 84 11.81 15.60 14.93
C LYS A 84 10.88 15.03 15.99
N ARG A 85 9.97 14.12 15.62
CA ARG A 85 8.98 13.53 16.55
C ARG A 85 9.61 12.57 17.54
N LYS A 86 10.57 11.73 17.11
CA LYS A 86 11.32 10.81 17.99
C LYS A 86 11.98 11.55 19.16
N ARG A 87 12.41 12.81 18.96
CA ARG A 87 13.05 13.64 20.00
C ARG A 87 12.07 14.31 20.97
N LEU A 88 10.77 14.34 20.67
CA LEU A 88 9.79 14.95 21.54
C LEU A 88 9.45 14.01 22.71
N SER A 89 9.74 14.44 23.94
CA SER A 89 9.50 13.68 25.18
C SER A 89 8.05 13.21 25.34
N GLY A 90 7.11 13.93 24.72
CA GLY A 90 5.67 13.68 24.75
C GLY A 90 5.13 12.72 23.68
N MET A 91 5.97 12.01 22.91
CA MET A 91 5.47 11.00 21.95
C MET A 91 5.52 9.59 22.53
N GLN A 92 4.50 8.77 22.27
CA GLN A 92 4.51 7.36 22.67
C GLN A 92 5.64 6.58 21.99
N ARG A 93 6.24 5.63 22.73
CA ARG A 93 7.33 4.80 22.22
C ARG A 93 6.76 3.70 21.33
N VAL A 94 7.39 3.50 20.17
CA VAL A 94 7.10 2.37 19.28
C VAL A 94 7.98 1.19 19.66
N ASN A 95 7.35 0.03 19.90
CA ASN A 95 8.04 -1.21 20.27
C ASN A 95 7.92 -2.31 19.19
N ASN A 96 6.98 -2.19 18.27
CA ASN A 96 6.83 -3.08 17.12
C ASN A 96 6.23 -2.33 15.93
N ILE A 97 6.52 -2.81 14.72
CA ILE A 97 5.90 -2.33 13.47
C ILE A 97 5.01 -3.45 12.92
N VAL A 98 3.76 -3.11 12.59
CA VAL A 98 2.82 -4.00 11.92
C VAL A 98 2.46 -3.41 10.57
N VAL A 99 2.85 -4.09 9.49
CA VAL A 99 2.55 -3.69 8.10
C VAL A 99 1.39 -4.52 7.58
N LEU A 100 0.35 -3.85 7.12
CA LEU A 100 -0.88 -4.46 6.61
C LEU A 100 -1.13 -3.99 5.18
N GLY A 101 -1.45 -4.92 4.29
CA GLY A 101 -2.03 -4.58 2.99
C GLY A 101 -1.09 -3.87 2.01
N LEU A 102 0.21 -4.18 2.05
CA LEU A 102 1.22 -3.57 1.18
C LEU A 102 1.10 -4.00 -0.30
N GLY A 103 0.45 -5.12 -0.56
CA GLY A 103 0.36 -5.80 -1.84
C GLY A 103 1.58 -6.69 -2.13
N SER A 104 1.43 -7.60 -3.10
CA SER A 104 2.54 -8.43 -3.56
C SER A 104 3.53 -7.63 -4.41
N LEU A 105 4.83 -7.85 -4.17
CA LEU A 105 5.90 -7.29 -4.98
C LEU A 105 5.98 -7.95 -6.36
N LEU A 106 5.19 -9.01 -6.60
CA LEU A 106 5.10 -9.74 -7.88
C LEU A 106 3.81 -9.47 -8.65
N SER A 107 2.95 -8.54 -8.24
CA SER A 107 1.73 -8.19 -8.98
C SER A 107 1.99 -7.99 -10.48
N ALA A 108 1.19 -8.54 -11.41
CA ALA A 108 1.43 -8.27 -12.83
C ALA A 108 1.20 -6.78 -13.19
N ARG A 109 0.43 -6.07 -12.36
CA ARG A 109 0.18 -4.63 -12.50
C ARG A 109 1.42 -3.86 -12.08
N ARG A 110 2.12 -3.26 -13.06
CA ARG A 110 3.37 -2.51 -12.82
C ARG A 110 3.22 -1.42 -11.75
N ASP A 111 2.12 -0.67 -11.78
CA ASP A 111 1.89 0.38 -10.79
C ASP A 111 1.73 -0.19 -9.38
N ALA A 112 1.03 -1.32 -9.22
CA ALA A 112 0.87 -1.97 -7.92
C ALA A 112 2.22 -2.46 -7.39
N ARG A 113 3.03 -3.17 -8.19
CA ARG A 113 4.38 -3.60 -7.76
C ARG A 113 5.26 -2.43 -7.36
N ARG A 114 5.26 -1.35 -8.16
CA ARG A 114 6.04 -0.16 -7.87
C ARG A 114 5.60 0.44 -6.54
N SER A 115 4.30 0.64 -6.34
CA SER A 115 3.78 1.20 -5.10
C SER A 115 4.10 0.31 -3.89
N SER A 116 3.91 -1.02 -3.99
CA SER A 116 4.33 -1.98 -2.96
C SER A 116 5.83 -1.86 -2.64
N GLY A 117 6.69 -1.84 -3.67
CA GLY A 117 8.15 -1.70 -3.49
C GLY A 117 8.56 -0.37 -2.85
N THR A 118 7.96 0.75 -3.28
CA THR A 118 8.22 2.08 -2.71
C THR A 118 7.70 2.19 -1.27
N GLN A 119 6.52 1.66 -0.97
CA GLN A 119 5.99 1.61 0.40
C GLN A 119 6.85 0.73 1.31
N LEU A 120 7.34 -0.40 0.81
CA LEU A 120 8.25 -1.27 1.55
C LEU A 120 9.57 -0.56 1.89
N ALA A 121 10.12 0.20 0.94
CA ALA A 121 11.31 1.03 1.17
C ALA A 121 11.04 2.13 2.22
N ALA A 122 9.86 2.75 2.20
CA ALA A 122 9.48 3.72 3.24
C ALA A 122 9.38 3.07 4.63
N VAL A 123 8.88 1.84 4.73
CA VAL A 123 8.89 1.07 6.00
C VAL A 123 10.32 0.81 6.46
N GLN A 124 11.26 0.49 5.56
CA GLN A 124 12.67 0.34 5.92
C GLN A 124 13.26 1.65 6.48
N THR A 125 13.00 2.80 5.84
CA THR A 125 13.40 4.11 6.37
C THR A 125 12.80 4.37 7.77
N ILE A 126 11.53 4.03 7.98
CA ILE A 126 10.88 4.15 9.29
C ILE A 126 11.59 3.29 10.34
N LEU A 127 11.85 2.02 10.01
CA LEU A 127 12.53 1.07 10.89
C LEU A 127 13.93 1.57 11.28
N GLU A 128 14.73 2.01 10.32
CA GLU A 128 16.08 2.54 10.56
C GLU A 128 16.09 3.74 11.51
N ILE A 129 15.10 4.64 11.39
CA ILE A 129 15.01 5.82 12.25
C ILE A 129 14.48 5.47 13.64
N LEU A 130 13.49 4.59 13.75
CA LEU A 130 12.91 4.23 15.04
C LEU A 130 13.86 3.34 15.85
N GLY A 131 14.48 2.36 15.18
CA GLY A 131 15.48 1.44 15.72
C GLY A 131 15.48 0.13 14.91
N PRO A 132 16.60 -0.28 14.30
CA PRO A 132 16.65 -1.48 13.43
C PRO A 132 16.33 -2.79 14.16
N GLU A 133 16.39 -2.80 15.49
CA GLU A 133 16.04 -3.92 16.35
C GLU A 133 14.52 -4.08 16.59
N ILE A 134 13.71 -3.09 16.21
CA ILE A 134 12.26 -3.14 16.41
C ILE A 134 11.67 -4.29 15.58
N PRO A 135 10.92 -5.23 16.19
CA PRO A 135 10.28 -6.31 15.46
C PRO A 135 9.31 -5.78 14.41
N VAL A 136 9.41 -6.31 13.19
CA VAL A 136 8.49 -6.03 12.10
C VAL A 136 7.66 -7.28 11.80
N VAL A 137 6.34 -7.09 11.81
CA VAL A 137 5.37 -8.10 11.38
C VAL A 137 4.70 -7.58 10.11
N VAL A 138 4.57 -8.46 9.10
CA VAL A 138 3.93 -8.11 7.84
C VAL A 138 2.84 -9.12 7.50
N GLN A 139 1.73 -8.61 6.96
CA GLN A 139 0.61 -9.41 6.49
C GLN A 139 0.00 -8.78 5.26
N ASP A 140 -0.18 -9.60 4.23
CA ASP A 140 -1.01 -9.30 3.08
C ASP A 140 -1.60 -10.61 2.53
N PRO A 141 -2.92 -10.68 2.27
CA PRO A 141 -3.53 -11.87 1.68
C PRO A 141 -3.04 -12.17 0.25
N GLN A 142 -2.38 -11.22 -0.42
CA GLN A 142 -1.80 -11.37 -1.75
C GLN A 142 -0.36 -11.86 -1.75
N TYR A 143 0.31 -12.01 -0.61
CA TYR A 143 1.69 -12.48 -0.58
C TYR A 143 1.82 -13.89 -1.17
N THR A 144 2.75 -14.01 -2.11
CA THR A 144 3.21 -15.27 -2.69
C THR A 144 4.35 -15.86 -1.85
N GLU A 145 4.66 -17.15 -2.00
CA GLU A 145 5.80 -17.78 -1.29
C GLU A 145 7.13 -17.04 -1.52
N ILE A 146 7.31 -16.43 -2.70
CA ILE A 146 8.49 -15.63 -3.01
C ILE A 146 8.49 -14.32 -2.21
N ASP A 147 7.34 -13.64 -2.09
CA ASP A 147 7.20 -12.46 -1.21
C ASP A 147 7.53 -12.84 0.25
N GLU A 148 6.98 -13.95 0.74
CA GLU A 148 7.18 -14.39 2.13
C GLU A 148 8.65 -14.71 2.40
N THR A 149 9.31 -15.41 1.47
CA THR A 149 10.74 -15.72 1.54
C THR A 149 11.58 -14.44 1.52
N PHE A 150 11.23 -13.50 0.66
CA PHE A 150 11.92 -12.24 0.49
C PHE A 150 11.85 -11.35 1.73
N LEU A 151 10.67 -11.27 2.36
CA LEU A 151 10.44 -10.51 3.59
C LEU A 151 11.10 -11.21 4.80
N SER A 152 10.98 -12.54 4.89
CA SER A 152 11.61 -13.32 5.98
C SER A 152 13.13 -13.21 5.98
N LYS A 153 13.78 -13.17 4.79
CA LYS A 153 15.23 -12.96 4.67
C LYS A 153 15.71 -11.60 5.22
N ARG A 154 14.80 -10.64 5.43
CA ARG A 154 15.09 -9.35 6.09
C ARG A 154 14.93 -9.39 7.61
N GLY A 155 14.63 -10.56 8.17
CA GLY A 155 14.32 -10.72 9.59
C GLY A 155 12.89 -10.29 9.97
N TRP A 156 12.01 -10.07 8.97
CA TRP A 156 10.63 -9.68 9.23
C TRP A 156 9.75 -10.90 9.38
N ARG A 157 8.83 -10.86 10.34
CA ARG A 157 7.89 -11.96 10.59
C ARG A 157 6.70 -11.83 9.64
N VAL A 158 6.61 -12.72 8.67
CA VAL A 158 5.42 -12.83 7.80
C VAL A 158 4.38 -13.69 8.51
N VAL A 159 3.15 -13.20 8.59
CA VAL A 159 2.01 -13.94 9.19
C VAL A 159 0.83 -13.99 8.22
N LYS A 160 -0.04 -14.99 8.38
CA LYS A 160 -1.23 -15.16 7.53
C LYS A 160 -2.37 -14.28 8.04
N ASP A 161 -3.19 -13.76 7.13
CA ASP A 161 -4.42 -13.05 7.49
C ASP A 161 -5.38 -13.96 8.27
N PRO A 162 -5.99 -13.49 9.40
CA PRO A 162 -5.94 -12.15 10.00
C PRO A 162 -4.96 -11.99 11.20
N GLN A 163 -3.91 -12.80 11.33
CA GLN A 163 -3.10 -12.92 12.55
C GLN A 163 -2.37 -11.63 12.99
N ALA A 164 -1.96 -10.76 12.07
CA ALA A 164 -1.26 -9.52 12.38
C ALA A 164 -2.11 -8.53 13.17
N PHE A 165 -3.45 -8.59 13.05
CA PHE A 165 -4.33 -7.72 13.81
C PHE A 165 -4.23 -7.97 15.33
N ASP A 166 -3.97 -9.21 15.75
CA ASP A 166 -3.78 -9.57 17.16
C ASP A 166 -2.43 -9.10 17.73
N LEU A 167 -1.53 -8.62 16.86
CA LEU A 167 -0.20 -8.14 17.22
C LEU A 167 -0.13 -6.60 17.28
N VAL A 168 -1.26 -5.93 16.97
CA VAL A 168 -1.39 -4.48 17.13
C VAL A 168 -1.68 -4.17 18.60
N CYS A 169 -0.88 -3.28 19.18
CA CYS A 169 -1.04 -2.78 20.54
C CYS A 169 -0.82 -1.26 20.61
N GLU A 170 -1.04 -0.68 21.79
CA GLU A 170 -0.87 0.77 22.01
C GLU A 170 0.56 1.27 21.75
N SER A 171 1.57 0.40 21.79
CA SER A 171 2.96 0.74 21.44
C SER A 171 3.35 0.36 20.01
N SER A 172 2.41 -0.02 19.16
CA SER A 172 2.68 -0.35 17.77
C SER A 172 2.76 0.90 16.89
N LEU A 173 3.60 0.82 15.85
CA LEU A 173 3.37 1.57 14.62
C LEU A 173 2.65 0.63 13.64
N VAL A 174 1.48 1.05 13.17
CA VAL A 174 0.75 0.35 12.11
C VAL A 174 0.98 1.10 10.80
N PHE A 175 1.49 0.39 9.80
CA PHE A 175 1.58 0.87 8.42
C PHE A 175 0.52 0.15 7.60
N ALA A 176 -0.53 0.88 7.21
CA ALA A 176 -1.65 0.36 6.45
C ALA A 176 -2.03 1.41 5.39
N VAL A 177 -1.24 1.53 4.32
CA VAL A 177 -1.48 2.50 3.24
C VAL A 177 -2.40 1.90 2.19
N HIS A 178 -3.36 2.69 1.70
CA HIS A 178 -4.35 2.28 0.67
C HIS A 178 -5.17 1.03 0.99
N CYS A 179 -5.26 0.66 2.27
CA CYS A 179 -6.10 -0.43 2.72
C CYS A 179 -7.59 -0.10 2.63
N TYR A 180 -8.42 -1.14 2.61
CA TYR A 180 -9.87 -0.99 2.68
C TYR A 180 -10.33 -0.63 4.10
N LYS A 181 -11.54 -0.06 4.18
CA LYS A 181 -12.20 0.34 5.43
C LYS A 181 -12.18 -0.77 6.50
N GLU A 182 -12.41 -2.02 6.11
CA GLU A 182 -12.45 -3.17 7.04
C GLU A 182 -11.12 -3.43 7.75
N VAL A 183 -9.99 -3.08 7.13
CA VAL A 183 -8.66 -3.16 7.78
C VAL A 183 -8.60 -2.17 8.94
N TYR A 184 -9.03 -0.92 8.72
CA TYR A 184 -9.05 0.09 9.77
C TYR A 184 -10.09 -0.20 10.85
N LYS A 185 -11.28 -0.72 10.47
CA LYS A 185 -12.29 -1.19 11.43
C LYS A 185 -11.71 -2.29 12.32
N SER A 186 -10.96 -3.24 11.74
CA SER A 186 -10.30 -4.31 12.48
C SER A 186 -9.21 -3.80 13.42
N ILE A 187 -8.43 -2.79 13.01
CA ILE A 187 -7.44 -2.13 13.89
C ILE A 187 -8.15 -1.46 15.07
N ALA A 188 -9.18 -0.64 14.79
CA ALA A 188 -9.88 0.15 15.79
C ALA A 188 -10.63 -0.73 16.82
N ASN A 189 -11.12 -1.90 16.42
CA ASN A 189 -11.81 -2.83 17.32
C ASN A 189 -10.89 -3.57 18.32
N LYS A 190 -9.56 -3.52 18.15
CA LYS A 190 -8.64 -4.35 18.96
C LYS A 190 -8.11 -3.66 20.21
N ASN A 191 -8.04 -2.32 20.24
CA ASN A 191 -7.46 -1.54 21.35
C ASN A 191 -7.81 -0.04 21.21
N LYS A 192 -7.24 0.83 22.06
CA LYS A 192 -7.36 2.30 21.97
C LYS A 192 -6.66 2.93 20.73
N GLY A 193 -6.26 2.11 19.76
CA GLY A 193 -5.46 2.48 18.61
C GLY A 193 -3.95 2.39 18.88
N PRO A 194 -3.13 2.32 17.81
CA PRO A 194 -1.68 2.26 17.93
C PRO A 194 -1.06 3.61 18.36
N ALA A 195 0.21 3.59 18.75
CA ALA A 195 1.00 4.81 19.01
C ALA A 195 1.17 5.65 17.74
N VAL A 196 1.35 4.97 16.61
CA VAL A 196 1.45 5.59 15.29
C VAL A 196 0.61 4.80 14.29
N LEU A 197 -0.26 5.47 13.55
CA LEU A 197 -0.93 4.92 12.38
C LEU A 197 -0.49 5.69 11.14
N ILE A 198 0.16 5.01 10.21
CA ILE A 198 0.46 5.52 8.88
C ILE A 198 -0.51 4.86 7.92
N GLY A 199 -1.45 5.61 7.39
CA GLY A 199 -2.49 5.03 6.53
C GLY A 199 -3.38 6.05 5.84
N THR A 200 -4.39 5.54 5.14
CA THR A 200 -5.38 6.33 4.42
C THR A 200 -6.04 7.34 5.36
N LYS A 201 -6.22 8.56 4.87
CA LYS A 201 -6.86 9.65 5.60
C LYS A 201 -8.28 9.25 6.03
N MET A 202 -8.57 9.30 7.33
CA MET A 202 -9.86 8.85 7.89
C MET A 202 -11.08 9.55 7.26
N ASP A 203 -10.95 10.83 6.90
CA ASP A 203 -12.00 11.59 6.19
C ASP A 203 -12.47 10.95 4.88
N ASN A 204 -11.64 10.12 4.23
CA ASN A 204 -12.03 9.43 3.01
C ASN A 204 -13.14 8.39 3.26
N PHE A 205 -13.23 7.85 4.48
CA PHE A 205 -14.26 6.88 4.84
C PHE A 205 -15.60 7.52 5.21
N LYS A 206 -15.61 8.80 5.59
CA LYS A 206 -16.83 9.59 5.86
C LYS A 206 -17.62 9.90 4.60
N ARG A 207 -16.91 10.12 3.48
CA ARG A 207 -17.52 10.40 2.18
C ARG A 207 -18.33 9.22 1.60
N MET A 208 -18.29 8.06 2.27
CA MET A 208 -18.99 6.84 1.87
C MET A 208 -20.15 6.47 2.82
N GLU A 209 -20.61 7.40 3.67
CA GLU A 209 -21.72 7.24 4.62
C GLU A 209 -23.09 7.12 3.93
N ASN A 210 -23.35 5.99 3.28
CA ASN A 210 -24.65 5.71 2.67
C ASN A 210 -25.48 4.70 3.48
N SER A 211 -24.99 4.22 4.63
CA SER A 211 -25.70 3.27 5.50
C SER A 211 -25.32 3.44 6.99
N PRO A 212 -26.15 2.96 7.93
CA PRO A 212 -25.87 3.05 9.38
C PRO A 212 -24.56 2.39 9.81
N ASP A 213 -24.23 1.20 9.29
CA ASP A 213 -22.94 0.53 9.55
C ASP A 213 -21.74 1.37 9.06
N MET A 214 -21.94 2.12 7.98
CA MET A 214 -20.90 3.00 7.46
C MET A 214 -20.65 4.18 8.40
N THR A 215 -21.70 4.73 9.01
CA THR A 215 -21.62 5.81 10.02
C THR A 215 -20.97 5.32 11.32
N GLU A 216 -21.38 4.17 11.85
CA GLU A 216 -20.77 3.60 13.06
C GLU A 216 -19.27 3.36 12.88
N THR A 217 -18.89 2.78 11.75
CA THR A 217 -17.46 2.58 11.47
C THR A 217 -16.74 3.92 11.32
N ALA A 218 -17.34 4.95 10.72
CA ALA A 218 -16.69 6.27 10.60
C ALA A 218 -16.40 6.89 11.98
N LEU A 219 -17.35 6.78 12.91
CA LEU A 219 -17.18 7.21 14.31
C LEU A 219 -16.04 6.45 15.00
N LEU A 220 -16.01 5.12 14.83
CA LEU A 220 -14.94 4.28 15.39
C LEU A 220 -13.56 4.67 14.85
N LEU A 221 -13.46 5.00 13.56
CA LEU A 221 -12.20 5.45 12.96
C LEU A 221 -11.77 6.83 13.45
N ASP A 222 -12.72 7.73 13.71
CA ASP A 222 -12.45 9.04 14.31
C ASP A 222 -11.93 8.92 15.74
N GLU A 223 -12.59 8.10 16.56
CA GLU A 223 -12.17 7.83 17.94
C GLU A 223 -10.75 7.25 18.00
N MET A 224 -10.43 6.31 17.11
CA MET A 224 -9.09 5.72 17.02
C MET A 224 -7.97 6.76 16.84
N VAL A 225 -8.24 7.88 16.17
CA VAL A 225 -7.24 8.92 15.86
C VAL A 225 -7.48 10.25 16.56
N GLU A 226 -8.45 10.35 17.47
CA GLU A 226 -8.85 11.60 18.12
C GLU A 226 -7.69 12.28 18.87
N GLU A 227 -6.90 11.49 19.61
CA GLU A 227 -5.76 11.97 20.39
C GLU A 227 -4.46 12.09 19.56
N CYS A 228 -4.53 11.83 18.26
CA CYS A 228 -3.37 11.86 17.38
C CYS A 228 -3.15 13.25 16.78
N GLU A 229 -1.88 13.65 16.68
CA GLU A 229 -1.51 14.68 15.73
C GLU A 229 -1.53 14.06 14.32
N ALA A 230 -2.30 14.65 13.41
CA ALA A 230 -2.36 14.24 12.01
C ALA A 230 -1.39 15.06 11.16
N ILE A 231 -0.48 14.38 10.47
CA ILE A 231 0.56 14.98 9.62
C ILE A 231 0.42 14.41 8.21
N ASP A 232 0.60 15.23 7.18
CA ASP A 232 0.66 14.74 5.80
C ASP A 232 1.87 13.83 5.60
N PHE A 233 1.62 12.62 5.07
CA PHE A 233 2.70 11.76 4.66
C PHE A 233 3.36 12.35 3.39
N PRO A 234 4.70 12.46 3.32
CA PRO A 234 5.37 13.01 2.16
C PRO A 234 5.06 12.23 0.88
N GLN A 235 4.75 12.96 -0.19
CA GLN A 235 4.26 12.35 -1.43
C GLN A 235 5.39 12.08 -2.43
N ILE A 236 5.39 10.88 -2.99
CA ILE A 236 6.10 10.53 -4.22
C ILE A 236 5.08 9.91 -5.19
N ARG A 237 4.90 10.54 -6.36
CA ARG A 237 3.89 10.15 -7.35
C ARG A 237 2.51 10.00 -6.69
N TYR A 238 1.87 8.84 -6.84
CA TYR A 238 0.61 8.48 -6.19
C TYR A 238 0.81 7.33 -5.17
N ASP A 239 2.05 6.96 -4.86
CA ASP A 239 2.34 5.77 -4.05
C ASP A 239 1.90 5.94 -2.58
N PHE A 240 1.66 7.19 -2.15
CA PHE A 240 1.15 7.55 -0.82
C PHE A 240 -0.05 8.51 -0.89
N SER A 241 -0.80 8.50 -2.00
CA SER A 241 -1.97 9.41 -2.14
C SER A 241 -2.91 9.24 -0.95
N ASP A 242 -3.44 10.34 -0.45
CA ASP A 242 -4.33 10.38 0.72
C ASP A 242 -3.78 9.69 1.98
N THR A 243 -2.45 9.64 2.15
CA THR A 243 -1.83 9.05 3.33
C THR A 243 -1.51 10.09 4.40
N LYS A 244 -1.80 9.77 5.65
CA LYS A 244 -1.50 10.56 6.84
C LYS A 244 -0.63 9.75 7.81
N ILE A 245 0.14 10.46 8.62
CA ILE A 245 0.75 9.95 9.85
C ILE A 245 -0.10 10.48 11.00
N TYR A 246 -0.79 9.58 11.71
CA TYR A 246 -1.48 9.86 12.96
C TYR A 246 -0.56 9.43 14.10
N TRP A 247 -0.04 10.38 14.87
CA TRP A 247 0.90 10.11 15.95
C TRP A 247 0.28 10.49 17.30
N ARG A 248 0.11 9.50 18.18
CA ARG A 248 -0.50 9.69 19.50
C ARG A 248 0.45 10.43 20.44
N LYS A 249 -0.11 11.44 21.11
CA LYS A 249 0.58 12.17 22.18
C LYS A 249 0.58 11.32 23.45
N LYS A 250 1.65 11.36 24.24
CA LYS A 250 1.62 10.83 25.61
C LYS A 250 0.64 11.67 26.41
N LEU A 251 -0.28 11.00 27.08
CA LEU A 251 -1.08 11.61 28.13
C LEU A 251 -0.12 11.99 29.26
N ASN A 252 0.01 13.29 29.53
CA ASN A 252 0.65 13.75 30.76
C ASN A 252 -0.32 13.42 31.90
N PHE A 253 -0.13 12.28 32.57
CA PHE A 253 -0.69 12.12 33.90
C PHE A 253 0.09 13.05 34.82
N THR A 254 -0.40 14.27 34.98
CA THR A 254 -0.10 15.06 36.17
C THR A 254 -0.78 14.33 37.32
N TYR A 255 -0.01 13.55 38.09
CA TYR A 255 -0.41 13.27 39.46
C TYR A 255 -0.50 14.63 40.15
N SER A 256 -1.72 15.03 40.51
CA SER A 256 -1.91 15.99 41.59
C SER A 256 -1.34 15.32 42.82
N ASP A 257 -0.14 15.72 43.24
CA ASP A 257 0.27 15.56 44.63
C ASP A 257 -0.63 16.48 45.47
N ASP A 258 -1.90 16.07 45.63
CA ASP A 258 -2.76 16.61 46.65
C ASP A 258 -2.38 15.89 47.95
N ILE A 259 -1.59 16.65 48.70
CA ILE A 259 -1.16 16.46 50.08
C ILE A 259 -2.37 16.16 50.98
N GLU A 260 -2.27 15.11 51.78
CA GLU A 260 -2.58 15.13 53.22
C GLU A 260 -1.59 14.25 53.99
#